data_AF-A0A1F7MK66-F1
#
_entry.id   AF-A0A1F7MK66-F1
#
_cell.length_a   1.000
_cell.length_b   1.000
_cell.length_c   1.000
_cell.angle_alpha   90.00
_cell.angle_beta   90.00
_cell.angle_gamma   90.00
#
_symmetry.space_group_name_H-M   'P 1'
#
loop_
_entity.id
_entity.type
_entity.pdbx_description
1 polymer ?
#
loop_
_entity_poly.entity_id
_entity_poly.type
_entity_poly.pdbx_seq_one_letter_code
_entity_poly.pdbx_strand_id
1 'polypeptide(L)'
;MFEDETRVLIVLPRDLVDRARGLAGRATMSMKLPVSLQIVLRALIEEGLKRPTDPALLTNVGRQAETVRRIRSEARRRPAMPSAPVSRATRRRARPSS
;
A
#
# COMPACT_ATOMS: atom_id res chain seq x y z
N MET A 1 23.22 -8.03 -2.35
CA MET A 1 21.99 -8.12 -1.50
C MET A 1 21.13 -6.92 -1.83
N PHE A 2 19.93 -7.10 -2.44
CA PHE A 2 19.01 -6.01 -2.86
C PHE A 2 19.66 -4.62 -2.99
N GLU A 3 20.61 -4.47 -3.92
CA GLU A 3 21.52 -3.31 -3.95
C GLU A 3 20.85 -2.06 -4.53
N ASP A 4 19.60 -2.19 -4.98
CA ASP A 4 18.79 -1.15 -5.63
C ASP A 4 17.32 -1.22 -5.17
N GLU A 5 17.10 -1.34 -3.86
CA GLU A 5 15.78 -1.61 -3.27
C GLU A 5 14.94 -0.35 -3.08
N THR A 6 13.86 -0.20 -3.87
CA THR A 6 12.76 0.71 -3.54
C THR A 6 11.76 0.02 -2.62
N ARG A 7 11.48 0.61 -1.45
CA ARG A 7 10.55 0.05 -0.47
C ARG A 7 9.15 0.63 -0.64
N VAL A 8 8.16 -0.27 -0.71
CA VAL A 8 6.74 0.10 -0.79
C VAL A 8 5.96 -0.69 0.25
N LEU A 9 5.07 -0.01 0.98
CA LEU A 9 4.10 -0.66 1.86
C LEU A 9 2.80 -0.91 1.08
N ILE A 10 2.37 -2.17 1.01
CA ILE A 10 1.14 -2.57 0.34
C ILE A 10 0.18 -3.14 1.38
N VAL A 11 -1.04 -2.60 1.43
CA VAL A 11 -2.13 -3.14 2.24
C VAL A 11 -2.97 -4.08 1.38
N LEU A 12 -3.09 -5.34 1.82
CA LEU A 12 -3.78 -6.39 1.07
C LEU A 12 -5.03 -6.87 1.82
N PRO A 13 -6.11 -7.23 1.11
CA PRO A 13 -7.23 -7.95 1.70
C PRO A 13 -6.77 -9.24 2.37
N ARG A 14 -7.37 -9.56 3.53
CA ARG A 14 -6.99 -10.74 4.33
C ARG A 14 -7.12 -12.04 3.53
N ASP A 15 -8.17 -12.19 2.74
CA ASP A 15 -8.41 -13.38 1.91
C ASP A 15 -7.29 -13.62 0.89
N LEU A 16 -6.70 -12.54 0.34
CA LEU A 16 -5.57 -12.64 -0.58
C LEU A 16 -4.32 -13.15 0.14
N VAL A 17 -4.06 -12.64 1.34
CA VAL A 17 -2.95 -13.10 2.18
C VAL A 17 -3.14 -14.58 2.58
N ASP A 18 -4.36 -14.99 2.93
CA ASP A 18 -4.66 -16.36 3.32
C ASP A 18 -4.48 -17.35 2.14
N ARG A 19 -4.90 -16.96 0.93
CA ARG A 19 -4.62 -17.76 -0.28
C ARG A 19 -3.12 -17.90 -0.54
N ALA A 20 -2.36 -16.82 -0.39
CA ALA A 20 -0.91 -16.85 -0.56
C ALA A 20 -0.20 -17.73 0.49
N ARG A 21 -0.68 -17.73 1.75
CA ARG A 21 -0.20 -18.66 2.79
C ARG A 21 -0.47 -20.12 2.42
N GLY A 22 -1.67 -20.43 1.93
CA GLY A 22 -1.99 -21.76 1.43
C GLY A 22 -1.07 -22.20 0.29
N LEU A 23 -0.72 -21.27 -0.62
CA LEU A 23 0.24 -21.54 -1.69
C LEU A 23 1.66 -21.77 -1.16
N ALA A 24 2.12 -20.99 -0.18
CA ALA A 24 3.41 -21.20 0.46
C ALA A 24 3.51 -22.56 1.15
N GLY A 25 2.44 -22.99 1.84
CA GLY A 25 2.37 -24.32 2.45
C GLY A 25 2.48 -25.44 1.42
N ARG A 26 1.72 -25.35 0.32
CA ARG A 26 1.80 -26.33 -0.78
C ARG A 26 3.18 -26.34 -1.45
N ALA A 27 3.74 -25.17 -1.72
CA ALA A 27 5.08 -25.04 -2.31
C ALA A 27 6.16 -25.65 -1.42
N THR A 28 6.08 -25.43 -0.10
CA THR A 28 7.00 -26.05 0.88
C THR A 28 6.96 -27.57 0.79
N MET A 29 5.76 -28.15 0.72
CA MET A 29 5.59 -29.60 0.62
C MET A 29 6.10 -30.15 -0.72
N SER A 30 5.73 -29.51 -1.83
CA SER A 30 6.13 -29.96 -3.17
C SER A 30 7.62 -29.81 -3.44
N MET A 31 8.23 -28.70 -3.00
CA MET A 31 9.63 -28.38 -3.27
C MET A 31 10.58 -28.96 -2.21
N LYS A 32 10.05 -29.46 -1.09
CA LYS A 32 10.81 -30.00 0.05
C LYS A 32 11.83 -29.00 0.62
N LEU A 33 11.50 -27.71 0.58
CA LEU A 33 12.29 -26.64 1.18
C LEU A 33 11.37 -25.55 1.75
N PRO A 34 11.75 -24.85 2.83
CA PRO A 34 10.91 -23.81 3.42
C PRO A 34 10.61 -22.68 2.44
N VAL A 35 9.34 -22.49 2.08
CA VAL A 35 8.90 -21.38 1.24
C VAL A 35 8.14 -20.37 2.09
N SER A 36 8.71 -19.18 2.26
CA SER A 36 8.09 -18.10 3.03
C SER A 36 6.99 -17.39 2.22
N LEU A 37 6.04 -16.78 2.94
CA LEU A 37 5.00 -15.94 2.32
C LEU A 37 5.60 -14.79 1.51
N GLN A 38 6.73 -14.22 1.95
CA GLN A 38 7.41 -13.14 1.24
C GLN A 38 7.92 -13.60 -0.14
N ILE A 39 8.49 -14.80 -0.23
CA ILE A 39 8.96 -15.38 -1.50
C ILE A 39 7.78 -15.55 -2.46
N VAL A 40 6.66 -16.08 -1.97
CA VAL A 40 5.45 -16.26 -2.77
C VAL A 40 4.89 -14.94 -3.27
N LEU A 41 4.70 -13.96 -2.39
CA LEU A 41 4.14 -12.66 -2.77
C LEU A 41 5.04 -11.95 -3.78
N ARG A 42 6.36 -12.02 -3.58
CA ARG A 42 7.33 -11.47 -4.52
C ARG A 42 7.21 -12.12 -5.90
N ALA A 43 7.19 -13.45 -5.96
CA ALA A 43 7.05 -14.19 -7.22
C ALA A 43 5.73 -13.85 -7.94
N LEU A 44 4.63 -13.71 -7.19
CA LEU A 44 3.33 -13.31 -7.77
C LEU A 44 3.36 -11.89 -8.35
N ILE A 45 4.02 -10.95 -7.68
CA ILE A 45 4.20 -9.58 -8.19
C ILE A 45 5.06 -9.60 -9.44
N GLU A 46 6.21 -10.28 -9.43
CA GLU A 46 7.12 -10.37 -10.58
C GLU A 46 6.43 -11.02 -11.79
N GLU A 47 5.70 -12.12 -11.59
CA GLU A 47 4.94 -12.79 -12.66
C GLU A 47 3.80 -11.92 -13.20
N GLY A 48 3.12 -11.16 -12.34
CA GLY A 48 2.10 -10.20 -12.77
C GLY A 48 2.70 -9.07 -13.61
N LEU A 49 3.86 -8.54 -13.22
CA LEU A 49 4.55 -7.46 -13.93
C LEU A 49 5.10 -7.89 -15.30
N LYS A 50 5.40 -9.18 -15.50
CA LYS A 50 5.78 -9.73 -16.81
C LYS A 50 4.63 -9.73 -17.83
N ARG A 51 3.38 -9.51 -17.41
CA ARG A 51 2.18 -9.59 -18.26
C ARG A 51 1.44 -8.24 -18.33
N PRO A 52 2.11 -7.15 -18.75
CA PRO A 52 1.55 -5.79 -18.65
C PRO A 52 0.34 -5.55 -19.56
N THR A 53 0.17 -6.35 -20.62
CA THR A 53 -0.92 -6.23 -21.58
C THR A 53 -2.06 -7.22 -21.34
N ASP A 54 -2.03 -7.97 -20.23
CA ASP A 54 -3.10 -8.90 -19.89
C ASP A 54 -4.43 -8.15 -19.67
N PRO A 55 -5.50 -8.47 -20.43
CA PRO A 55 -6.76 -7.73 -20.33
C PRO A 55 -7.42 -7.82 -18.96
N ALA A 56 -7.26 -8.94 -18.24
CA ALA A 56 -7.83 -9.12 -16.90
C ALA A 56 -7.09 -8.24 -15.87
N LEU A 57 -5.76 -8.14 -15.99
CA LEU A 57 -4.94 -7.22 -15.20
C LEU A 57 -5.36 -5.77 -15.44
N LEU A 58 -5.45 -5.33 -16.70
CA LEU A 58 -5.85 -3.97 -17.04
C LEU A 58 -7.25 -3.63 -16.51
N THR A 59 -8.20 -4.56 -16.64
CA THR A 59 -9.56 -4.40 -16.10
C THR A 59 -9.55 -4.26 -14.58
N ASN A 60 -8.77 -5.07 -13.87
CA ASN A 60 -8.66 -5.00 -12.42
C ASN A 60 -8.01 -3.68 -11.97
N VAL A 61 -6.92 -3.25 -12.62
CA VAL A 61 -6.27 -1.95 -12.35
C VAL A 61 -7.27 -0.81 -12.56
N GLY A 62 -8.04 -0.83 -13.65
CA GLY A 62 -9.10 0.14 -13.91
C GLY A 62 -10.11 0.23 -12.76
N ARG A 63 -10.69 -0.90 -12.34
CA ARG A 63 -11.64 -0.96 -11.21
C ARG A 63 -11.07 -0.40 -9.91
N GLN A 64 -9.81 -0.71 -9.60
CA GLN A 64 -9.14 -0.20 -8.40
C GLN A 64 -8.89 1.31 -8.50
N ALA A 65 -8.42 1.80 -9.65
CA ALA A 65 -8.21 3.22 -9.88
C ALA A 65 -9.52 4.02 -9.72
N GLU A 66 -10.63 3.50 -10.23
CA GLU A 66 -11.96 4.09 -10.05
C GLU A 66 -12.39 4.13 -8.58
N THR A 67 -12.16 3.03 -7.85
CA THR A 67 -12.47 2.93 -6.42
C THR A 67 -11.66 3.98 -5.62
N VAL A 68 -10.35 4.08 -5.87
CA VAL A 68 -9.50 5.08 -5.23
C VAL A 68 -9.93 6.50 -5.59
N ARG A 69 -10.27 6.76 -6.87
CA ARG A 69 -10.80 8.05 -7.32
C ARG A 69 -12.06 8.42 -6.55
N ARG A 70 -12.98 7.47 -6.37
CA ARG A 70 -14.22 7.66 -5.61
C ARG A 70 -13.94 7.99 -4.15
N ILE A 71 -13.12 7.19 -3.46
CA ILE A 71 -12.72 7.42 -2.06
C ILE A 71 -12.13 8.83 -1.89
N ARG A 72 -11.21 9.23 -2.78
CA ARG A 72 -10.61 10.57 -2.75
C ARG A 72 -11.62 11.68 -2.99
N SER A 73 -12.59 11.46 -3.88
CA SER A 73 -13.64 12.45 -4.15
C SER A 73 -14.59 12.62 -2.96
N GLU A 74 -14.97 11.54 -2.28
CA GLU A 74 -15.82 11.56 -1.09
C GLU A 74 -15.10 12.22 0.09
N ALA A 75 -13.81 11.93 0.26
CA ALA A 75 -12.97 12.59 1.26
C ALA A 75 -12.90 14.12 1.05
N ARG A 76 -12.88 14.60 -0.20
CA ARG A 76 -12.89 16.03 -0.52
C ARG A 76 -14.26 16.69 -0.32
N ARG A 77 -15.36 15.93 -0.45
CA ARG A 77 -16.73 16.44 -0.26
C ARG A 77 -17.15 16.51 1.19
N ARG A 78 -16.46 15.82 2.10
CA ARG A 78 -16.63 16.05 3.53
C ARG A 78 -16.22 17.50 3.83
N PRO A 79 -17.08 18.33 4.42
CA PRO A 79 -16.69 19.67 4.84
C PRO A 79 -15.46 19.51 5.73
N ALA A 80 -14.44 20.33 5.54
CA ALA A 80 -13.43 20.50 6.57
C ALA A 80 -14.21 20.82 7.85
N MET A 81 -14.22 19.91 8.83
CA MET A 81 -14.51 20.34 10.19
C MET A 81 -13.60 21.53 10.42
N PRO A 82 -14.11 22.68 10.91
CA PRO A 82 -13.25 23.80 11.23
C PRO A 82 -12.23 23.27 12.21
N SER A 83 -11.01 23.06 11.72
CA SER A 83 -9.85 22.81 12.55
C SER A 83 -9.84 23.96 13.54
N ALA A 84 -10.01 23.64 14.82
CA ALA A 84 -10.00 24.60 15.91
C ALA A 84 -8.86 25.60 15.65
N PRO A 85 -9.11 26.92 15.82
CA PRO A 85 -8.12 27.92 15.47
C PRO A 85 -6.83 27.59 16.19
N VAL A 86 -5.78 27.29 15.42
CA VAL A 86 -4.41 27.20 15.93
C VAL A 86 -4.16 28.55 16.60
N SER A 87 -4.16 28.53 17.93
CA SER A 87 -3.92 29.69 18.76
C SER A 87 -2.56 30.28 18.40
N ARG A 88 -2.57 31.28 17.51
CA ARG A 88 -1.44 32.15 17.21
C ARG A 88 -1.42 33.28 18.24
N ALA A 89 -1.33 32.91 19.50
CA ALA A 89 -1.11 33.79 20.65
C ALA A 89 -0.32 32.92 21.63
N THR A 90 0.95 33.13 21.96
CA THR A 90 1.70 34.37 22.18
C THR A 90 3.19 34.03 22.19
N ARG A 91 3.99 34.59 21.28
CA ARG A 91 5.43 34.85 21.53
C ARG A 91 5.78 36.23 20.97
N ARG A 92 5.16 37.26 21.56
CA ARG A 92 5.64 38.65 21.53
C ARG A 92 5.89 39.09 22.98
N ARG A 93 7.05 38.71 23.51
CA ARG A 93 7.80 39.31 24.65
C ARG A 93 8.88 38.27 25.01
N ALA A 94 10.16 38.60 25.18
CA ALA A 94 10.79 39.89 25.43
C ALA A 94 12.20 39.90 24.83
N ARG A 95 12.61 41.06 24.30
CA ARG A 95 14.02 41.45 24.28
C ARG A 95 14.48 41.65 25.73
N PRO A 96 15.74 41.36 26.03
CA PRO A 96 16.50 42.30 26.84
C PRO A 96 17.71 42.81 26.04
N SER A 97 17.83 44.13 26.04
CA SER A 97 19.06 44.87 25.85
C SER A 97 20.00 44.60 27.02
N SER A 98 21.25 44.25 26.72
CA SER A 98 22.49 44.78 27.31
C SER A 98 23.68 44.06 26.71
#